data_AF-A0A1R7QHV9-F1
#
_entry.id   AF-A0A1R7QHV9-F1
#
_cell.length_a   1.000
_cell.length_b   1.000
_cell.length_c   1.000
_cell.angle_alpha   90.00
_cell.angle_beta   90.00
_cell.angle_gamma   90.00
#
_symmetry.space_group_name_H-M   'P 1'
#
loop_
_entity.id
_entity.type
_entity.pdbx_description
1 polymer ?
#
loop_
_entity_poly.entity_id
_entity_poly.type
_entity_poly.pdbx_seq_one_letter_code
_entity_poly.pdbx_strand_id
1 'polypeptide(L)'
;MHLIGIENPSLDLIEKVCINAKSNNFTTISEYLTFLVERDCETNEKPNEDEILLIIDSLIQLALKNTRRLNVFTMQELYTFCIKNEEEFDYPNWSSLDRSVRIELGKKFKAAILKHADKIEPGDDYIKQDGTNINNSALYKVTRDRFDLSRPFRPRL
;
A
#
# COMPACT_ATOMS: atom_id res chain seq x y z
N MET A 1 -39.21 -32.61 4.29
CA MET A 1 -39.02 -31.30 4.95
C MET A 1 -37.56 -30.90 4.78
N HIS A 2 -37.26 -30.02 3.83
CA HIS A 2 -35.94 -29.38 3.76
C HIS A 2 -36.00 -28.10 4.59
N LEU A 3 -35.32 -28.08 5.73
CA LEU A 3 -35.02 -26.84 6.43
C LEU A 3 -33.94 -26.13 5.61
N ILE A 4 -34.35 -25.04 4.96
CA ILE A 4 -33.44 -24.06 4.39
C ILE A 4 -32.76 -23.39 5.59
N GLY A 5 -31.56 -23.84 5.93
CA GLY A 5 -30.71 -23.15 6.90
C GLY A 5 -30.40 -21.78 6.31
N ILE A 6 -30.94 -20.73 6.92
CA ILE A 6 -30.54 -19.37 6.60
C ILE A 6 -29.11 -19.25 7.15
N GLU A 7 -28.11 -19.39 6.29
CA GLU A 7 -26.74 -19.04 6.61
C GLU A 7 -26.73 -17.56 7.01
N ASN A 8 -26.55 -17.31 8.30
CA ASN A 8 -26.37 -15.97 8.80
C ASN A 8 -24.87 -15.78 9.04
N PRO A 9 -24.15 -15.09 8.12
CA PRO A 9 -22.70 -14.98 8.19
C PRO A 9 -22.19 -14.32 9.48
N SER A 10 -23.07 -13.62 10.20
CA SER A 10 -22.79 -13.03 11.51
C SER A 10 -22.72 -14.08 12.62
N LEU A 11 -23.57 -15.11 12.56
CA LEU A 11 -23.60 -16.23 13.51
C LEU A 11 -22.40 -17.15 13.31
N ASP A 12 -22.04 -17.44 12.06
CA ASP A 12 -20.87 -18.27 11.74
C ASP A 12 -19.56 -17.63 12.23
N LEU A 13 -19.46 -16.30 12.14
CA LEU A 13 -18.30 -15.55 12.64
C LEU A 13 -18.22 -15.63 14.16
N ILE A 14 -19.34 -15.45 14.85
CA ILE A 14 -19.40 -15.55 16.32
C ILE A 14 -19.04 -16.97 16.76
N GLU A 15 -19.55 -18.00 16.09
CA GLU A 15 -19.24 -19.38 16.41
C GLU A 15 -17.75 -19.71 16.22
N LYS A 16 -17.15 -19.26 15.11
CA LYS A 16 -15.70 -19.37 14.88
C LYS A 16 -14.88 -18.69 15.97
N VAL A 17 -15.25 -17.47 16.36
CA VAL A 17 -14.57 -16.73 17.44
C VAL A 17 -14.71 -17.49 18.76
N CYS A 18 -15.87 -18.06 19.08
CA CYS A 18 -16.09 -18.87 20.28
C CYS A 18 -15.24 -20.15 20.31
N ILE A 19 -15.16 -20.86 19.18
CA ILE A 19 -14.35 -22.07 19.04
C ILE A 19 -12.87 -21.71 19.26
N ASN A 20 -12.39 -20.66 18.59
CA ASN A 20 -11.00 -20.24 18.69
C ASN A 20 -10.64 -19.76 20.10
N ALA A 21 -11.52 -19.01 20.77
CA ALA A 21 -11.30 -18.59 22.15
C ALA A 21 -11.08 -19.80 23.08
N LYS A 22 -11.94 -20.83 22.98
CA LYS A 22 -11.82 -22.06 23.76
C LYS A 22 -10.56 -22.84 23.43
N SER A 23 -10.23 -23.00 22.15
CA SER A 23 -9.02 -23.71 21.70
C SER A 23 -7.73 -23.03 22.17
N ASN A 24 -7.77 -21.72 22.42
CA ASN A 24 -6.63 -20.96 22.95
C ASN A 24 -6.71 -20.75 24.49
N ASN A 25 -7.54 -21.52 25.20
CA ASN A 25 -7.69 -21.49 26.66
C ASN A 25 -8.18 -20.15 27.25
N PHE A 26 -8.86 -19.32 26.47
CA PHE A 26 -9.51 -18.12 26.99
C PHE A 26 -10.84 -18.47 27.65
N THR A 27 -11.11 -17.87 28.82
CA THR A 27 -12.33 -18.15 29.59
C THR A 27 -13.51 -17.32 29.12
N THR A 28 -13.24 -16.16 28.52
CA THR A 28 -14.26 -15.31 27.91
C THR A 28 -13.89 -14.87 26.49
N ILE A 29 -14.91 -14.58 25.68
CA ILE A 29 -14.72 -14.00 24.34
C ILE A 29 -14.04 -12.63 24.45
N SER A 30 -14.35 -11.86 25.49
CA SER A 30 -13.75 -10.54 25.72
C SER A 30 -12.24 -10.65 25.90
N GLU A 31 -11.76 -11.60 26.70
CA GLU A 31 -10.31 -11.84 26.88
C GLU A 31 -9.65 -12.22 25.56
N TYR A 32 -10.28 -13.10 24.78
CA TYR A 32 -9.75 -13.51 23.48
C TYR A 32 -9.67 -12.35 22.48
N LEU A 33 -10.71 -11.52 22.41
CA LEU A 33 -10.71 -10.34 21.54
C LEU A 33 -9.68 -9.31 21.98
N THR A 34 -9.55 -9.07 23.29
CA THR A 34 -8.49 -8.20 23.83
C THR A 34 -7.12 -8.74 23.47
N PHE A 35 -6.86 -10.04 23.64
CA PHE A 35 -5.61 -10.68 23.22
C PHE A 35 -5.34 -10.51 21.72
N LEU A 36 -6.34 -10.66 20.86
CA LEU A 36 -6.16 -10.45 19.42
C LEU A 36 -5.79 -9.00 19.10
N VAL A 37 -6.45 -8.04 19.76
CA VAL A 37 -6.14 -6.60 19.61
C VAL A 37 -4.75 -6.29 20.15
N GLU A 38 -4.38 -6.83 21.31
CA GLU A 38 -3.06 -6.64 21.92
C GLU A 38 -1.96 -7.26 21.07
N ARG A 39 -2.16 -8.47 20.54
CA ARG A 39 -1.22 -9.12 19.64
C ARG A 39 -1.05 -8.36 18.33
N ASP A 40 -2.14 -7.81 17.79
CA ASP A 40 -2.08 -6.91 16.63
C ASP A 40 -1.37 -5.60 16.97
N CYS A 41 -1.48 -5.08 18.21
CA CYS A 41 -0.75 -3.90 18.65
C CYS A 41 0.75 -4.18 18.88
N GLU A 42 1.11 -5.33 19.46
CA GLU A 42 2.49 -5.73 19.76
C GLU A 42 3.31 -6.03 18.49
N THR A 43 2.64 -6.39 17.39
CA THR A 43 3.28 -6.67 16.10
C THR A 43 3.27 -5.49 15.12
N ASN A 44 2.55 -4.40 15.45
CA ASN A 44 2.45 -3.18 14.65
C ASN A 44 3.41 -2.09 15.15
N GLU A 45 4.70 -2.39 15.22
CA GLU A 45 5.69 -1.31 15.34
C GLU A 45 5.59 -0.43 14.09
N LYS A 46 5.13 0.82 14.27
CA LYS A 46 4.95 1.74 13.15
C LYS A 46 6.32 2.06 12.57
N PRO A 47 6.47 2.02 11.23
CA PRO A 47 7.74 2.36 10.62
C PRO A 47 8.15 3.78 11.03
N ASN A 48 9.41 3.94 11.41
CA ASN A 48 9.99 5.24 11.69
C ASN A 48 10.14 6.06 10.38
N GLU A 49 10.54 7.32 10.50
CA GLU A 49 10.63 8.21 9.33
C GLU A 49 11.62 7.72 8.26
N ASP A 50 12.75 7.13 8.65
CA ASP A 50 13.74 6.61 7.70
C ASP A 50 13.20 5.37 6.98
N GLU A 51 12.50 4.49 7.68
CA GLU A 51 11.82 3.34 7.11
C GLU A 51 10.73 3.77 6.14
N ILE A 52 9.93 4.78 6.50
CA ILE A 52 8.92 5.37 5.61
C ILE A 52 9.59 5.84 4.31
N LEU A 53 10.73 6.53 4.38
CA LEU A 53 11.43 7.00 3.17
C LEU A 53 11.91 5.85 2.28
N LEU A 54 12.45 4.78 2.87
CA LEU A 54 12.87 3.57 2.14
C LEU A 54 11.69 2.87 1.47
N ILE A 55 10.54 2.80 2.16
CA ILE A 55 9.30 2.25 1.60
C ILE A 55 8.85 3.10 0.41
N ILE A 56 8.88 4.43 0.53
CA ILE A 56 8.49 5.32 -0.57
C ILE A 56 9.39 5.13 -1.79
N ASP A 57 10.72 5.07 -1.61
CA ASP A 57 11.64 4.83 -2.72
C ASP A 57 11.36 3.48 -3.39
N SER A 58 11.16 2.44 -2.58
CA SER A 58 10.81 1.10 -3.08
C SER A 58 9.51 1.10 -3.89
N LEU A 59 8.48 1.82 -3.43
CA LEU A 59 7.21 1.98 -4.14
C LEU A 59 7.38 2.69 -5.49
N ILE A 60 8.22 3.73 -5.55
CA ILE A 60 8.54 4.44 -6.79
C ILE A 60 9.24 3.49 -7.76
N GLN A 61 10.30 2.80 -7.32
CA GLN A 61 11.04 1.85 -8.13
C GLN A 61 10.16 0.72 -8.64
N LEU A 62 9.25 0.22 -7.79
CA LEU A 62 8.29 -0.81 -8.16
C LEU A 62 7.37 -0.37 -9.30
N ALA A 63 6.80 0.84 -9.19
CA ALA A 63 5.92 1.37 -10.22
C ALA A 63 6.66 1.59 -11.54
N LEU A 64 7.91 2.08 -11.49
CA LEU A 64 8.78 2.24 -12.66
C LEU A 64 9.17 0.90 -13.30
N LYS A 65 9.49 -0.13 -12.52
CA LYS A 65 9.83 -1.47 -13.05
C LYS A 65 8.63 -2.18 -13.67
N ASN A 66 7.42 -1.87 -13.21
CA ASN A 66 6.17 -2.54 -13.60
C ASN A 66 5.27 -1.69 -14.50
N THR A 67 5.85 -0.87 -15.38
CA THR A 67 5.11 0.08 -16.25
C THR A 67 3.94 -0.56 -17.02
N ARG A 68 4.05 -1.82 -17.44
CA ARG A 68 2.96 -2.52 -18.15
C ARG A 68 1.70 -2.69 -17.29
N ARG A 69 1.86 -2.87 -15.97
CA ARG A 69 0.77 -3.09 -15.02
C ARG A 69 0.39 -1.80 -14.27
N LEU A 70 1.35 -0.89 -14.11
CA LEU A 70 1.22 0.36 -13.35
C LEU A 70 1.48 1.60 -14.22
N ASN A 71 0.97 1.61 -15.46
CA ASN A 71 1.13 2.76 -16.36
C ASN A 71 0.37 3.99 -15.83
N VAL A 72 -0.88 3.78 -15.42
CA VAL A 72 -1.74 4.78 -14.77
C VAL A 72 -2.35 4.11 -13.55
N PHE A 73 -2.18 4.70 -12.38
CA PHE A 73 -2.59 4.08 -11.12
C PHE A 73 -2.89 5.10 -10.03
N THR A 74 -3.68 4.70 -9.06
CA THR A 74 -3.88 5.37 -7.77
C THR A 74 -3.01 4.70 -6.70
N MET A 75 -2.81 5.37 -5.56
CA MET A 75 -2.14 4.72 -4.42
C MET A 75 -2.85 3.45 -3.96
N GLN A 76 -4.18 3.40 -4.06
CA GLN A 76 -4.95 2.21 -3.70
C GLN A 76 -4.62 1.02 -4.60
N GLU A 77 -4.48 1.25 -5.91
CA GLU A 77 -4.10 0.22 -6.88
C GLU A 77 -2.65 -0.23 -6.68
N LEU A 78 -1.75 0.70 -6.35
CA LEU A 78 -0.37 0.38 -6.00
C LEU A 78 -0.30 -0.50 -4.74
N TYR A 79 -1.05 -0.17 -3.68
CA TYR A 79 -1.13 -1.02 -2.49
C TYR A 79 -1.73 -2.39 -2.79
N THR A 80 -2.78 -2.43 -3.61
CA THR A 80 -3.39 -3.70 -4.03
C THR A 80 -2.39 -4.56 -4.80
N PHE A 81 -1.53 -3.94 -5.61
CA PHE A 81 -0.43 -4.62 -6.28
C PHE A 81 0.57 -5.17 -5.27
N CYS A 82 1.01 -4.38 -4.29
CA CYS A 82 1.95 -4.84 -3.25
C CYS A 82 1.39 -6.02 -2.45
N ILE A 83 0.12 -5.96 -2.01
CA ILE A 83 -0.54 -7.07 -1.28
C ILE A 83 -0.62 -8.34 -2.14
N LYS A 84 -0.92 -8.21 -3.43
CA LYS A 84 -1.04 -9.38 -4.33
C LYS A 84 0.30 -10.05 -4.64
N ASN A 85 1.39 -9.32 -4.52
CA ASN A 85 2.74 -9.83 -4.78
C ASN A 85 3.57 -9.73 -3.49
N GLU A 86 2.93 -9.88 -2.32
CA GLU A 86 3.54 -9.65 -1.01
C GLU A 86 4.78 -10.53 -0.77
N GLU A 87 4.79 -11.74 -1.33
CA GLU A 87 5.93 -12.67 -1.30
C GLU A 87 7.18 -12.14 -2.02
N GLU A 88 7.05 -11.12 -2.87
CA GLU A 88 8.16 -10.45 -3.55
C GLU A 88 8.75 -9.28 -2.73
N PHE A 89 8.18 -8.96 -1.56
CA PHE A 89 8.59 -7.85 -0.71
C PHE A 89 8.96 -8.33 0.69
N ASP A 90 10.20 -8.07 1.09
CA ASP A 90 10.67 -8.43 2.44
C ASP A 90 10.02 -7.57 3.54
N TYR A 91 9.64 -6.33 3.22
CA TYR A 91 9.05 -5.37 4.16
C TYR A 91 8.38 -4.19 3.44
N PRO A 92 7.33 -3.56 4.01
CA PRO A 92 6.52 -4.02 5.15
C PRO A 92 5.58 -5.17 4.72
N ASN A 93 4.98 -5.84 5.71
CA ASN A 93 3.84 -6.72 5.46
C ASN A 93 2.63 -5.84 5.06
N TRP A 94 2.41 -5.73 3.76
CA TRP A 94 1.44 -4.83 3.14
C TRP A 94 0.00 -5.15 3.54
N SER A 95 -0.32 -6.43 3.73
CA SER A 95 -1.64 -6.90 4.13
C SER A 95 -1.98 -6.57 5.58
N SER A 96 -0.95 -6.49 6.45
CA SER A 96 -1.11 -6.12 7.86
C SER A 96 -0.94 -4.62 8.15
N LEU A 97 -0.53 -3.80 7.17
CA LEU A 97 -0.31 -2.37 7.39
C LEU A 97 -1.57 -1.66 7.87
N ASP A 98 -1.44 -0.92 8.95
CA ASP A 98 -2.50 -0.09 9.51
C ASP A 98 -3.03 0.97 8.53
N ARG A 99 -4.32 1.31 8.63
CA ARG A 99 -4.93 2.38 7.82
C ARG A 99 -4.20 3.72 7.99
N SER A 100 -3.78 4.03 9.21
CA SER A 100 -3.08 5.29 9.51
C SER A 100 -1.74 5.38 8.77
N VAL A 101 -0.96 4.30 8.79
CA VAL A 101 0.32 4.17 8.08
C VAL A 101 0.11 4.25 6.56
N ARG A 102 -0.89 3.56 6.00
CA ARG A 102 -1.21 3.65 4.57
C ARG A 102 -1.56 5.08 4.12
N ILE A 103 -2.25 5.86 4.96
CA ILE A 103 -2.55 7.28 4.68
C ILE A 103 -1.27 8.10 4.69
N GLU A 104 -0.39 7.88 5.67
CA GLU A 104 0.88 8.58 5.79
C GLU A 104 1.80 8.28 4.61
N LEU A 105 1.99 7.01 4.26
CA LEU A 105 2.71 6.57 3.08
C LEU A 105 2.15 7.23 1.81
N GLY A 106 0.83 7.31 1.66
CA GLY A 106 0.22 8.01 0.51
C GLY A 106 0.56 9.49 0.42
N LYS A 107 0.62 10.20 1.57
CA LYS A 107 1.03 11.62 1.62
C LYS A 107 2.51 11.78 1.29
N LYS A 108 3.37 10.95 1.87
CA LYS A 108 4.82 10.98 1.67
C LYS A 108 5.20 10.60 0.25
N PHE A 109 4.52 9.60 -0.33
CA PHE A 109 4.63 9.24 -1.75
C PHE A 109 4.34 10.42 -2.65
N LYS A 110 3.19 11.10 -2.46
CA LYS A 110 2.84 12.29 -3.25
C LYS A 110 3.92 13.37 -3.16
N ALA A 111 4.42 13.64 -1.95
CA ALA A 111 5.48 14.62 -1.74
C ALA A 111 6.80 14.20 -2.43
N ALA A 112 7.14 12.92 -2.40
CA ALA A 112 8.32 12.38 -3.08
C ALA A 112 8.20 12.50 -4.60
N ILE A 113 7.07 12.12 -5.19
CA ILE A 113 6.82 12.26 -6.63
C ILE A 113 6.98 13.72 -7.09
N LEU A 114 6.43 14.66 -6.33
CA LEU A 114 6.58 16.09 -6.64
C LEU A 114 8.04 16.55 -6.59
N LYS A 115 8.85 16.03 -5.66
CA LYS A 115 10.30 16.32 -5.59
C LYS A 115 11.12 15.61 -6.67
N HIS A 116 10.73 14.39 -7.05
CA HIS A 116 11.39 13.61 -8.10
C HIS A 116 11.19 14.25 -9.47
N ALA A 117 10.03 14.88 -9.71
CA ALA A 117 9.73 15.60 -10.95
C ALA A 117 10.81 16.64 -11.35
N ASP A 118 11.50 17.23 -10.35
CA ASP A 118 12.50 18.28 -10.57
C ASP A 118 13.90 17.75 -10.92
N LYS A 119 14.14 16.44 -10.77
CA LYS A 119 15.48 15.82 -10.84
C LYS A 119 15.66 14.83 -11.98
N ILE A 120 14.67 14.70 -12.87
CA ILE A 120 14.69 13.70 -13.93
C ILE A 120 15.59 14.14 -15.08
N GLU A 121 16.45 13.22 -15.54
CA GLU A 121 17.28 13.43 -16.71
C GLU A 121 16.47 13.13 -18.00
N PRO A 122 16.78 13.82 -19.12
CA PRO A 122 16.09 13.57 -20.38
C PRO A 122 16.21 12.11 -20.82
N GLY A 123 15.06 11.49 -21.11
CA GLY A 123 14.99 10.10 -21.55
C GLY A 123 14.78 9.08 -20.43
N ASP A 124 14.71 9.50 -19.16
CA ASP A 124 14.36 8.63 -18.04
C ASP A 124 12.83 8.50 -17.88
N ASP A 125 12.42 7.33 -17.40
CA ASP A 125 11.05 7.07 -16.97
C ASP A 125 10.85 7.63 -15.56
N TYR A 126 9.73 8.31 -15.35
CA TYR A 126 9.37 8.94 -14.09
C TYR A 126 7.87 8.89 -13.84
N ILE A 127 7.48 9.10 -12.59
CA ILE A 127 6.08 9.14 -12.20
C ILE A 127 5.68 10.60 -12.05
N LYS A 128 4.51 10.98 -12.57
CA LYS A 128 3.88 12.28 -12.31
C LYS A 128 2.43 12.13 -11.90
N GLN A 129 1.90 13.11 -11.19
CA GLN A 129 0.47 13.19 -10.94
C GLN A 129 -0.25 13.66 -12.22
N ASP A 130 -1.24 12.90 -12.68
CA ASP A 130 -2.03 13.12 -13.91
C ASP A 130 -3.51 13.35 -13.57
N GLY A 131 -3.77 14.24 -12.61
CA GLY A 131 -5.11 14.62 -12.17
C GLY A 131 -5.69 13.74 -11.05
N THR A 132 -7.02 13.57 -11.09
CA THR A 132 -7.80 12.77 -10.14
C THR A 132 -8.81 11.89 -10.88
N ASN A 133 -9.18 10.76 -10.28
CA ASN A 133 -10.21 9.87 -10.83
C ASN A 133 -11.62 10.30 -10.38
N ILE A 134 -12.64 9.54 -10.80
CA ILE A 134 -14.06 9.77 -10.46
C ILE A 134 -14.35 9.80 -8.96
N ASN A 135 -13.50 9.17 -8.14
CA ASN A 135 -13.61 9.13 -6.67
C ASN A 135 -12.75 10.22 -6.00
N ASN A 136 -12.24 11.18 -6.78
CA ASN A 136 -11.32 12.24 -6.34
C ASN A 136 -9.97 11.73 -5.78
N SER A 137 -9.59 10.49 -6.11
CA SER A 137 -8.27 9.96 -5.77
C SER A 137 -7.23 10.46 -6.77
N ALA A 138 -6.04 10.83 -6.30
CA ALA A 138 -4.94 11.22 -7.17
C ALA A 138 -4.57 10.08 -8.14
N LEU A 139 -4.48 10.42 -9.42
CA LEU A 139 -3.96 9.53 -10.46
C LEU A 139 -2.49 9.84 -10.70
N TYR A 140 -1.68 8.80 -10.76
CA TYR A 140 -0.27 8.84 -11.09
C TYR A 140 -0.06 8.13 -12.42
N LYS A 141 0.90 8.61 -13.19
CA LYS A 141 1.25 8.06 -14.48
C LYS A 141 2.75 7.90 -14.60
N VAL A 142 3.19 6.72 -15.03
CA VAL A 142 4.56 6.53 -15.49
C VAL A 142 4.67 7.12 -16.89
N THR A 143 5.62 8.03 -17.08
CA THR A 143 5.87 8.73 -18.33
C THR A 143 7.37 8.79 -18.55
N ARG A 144 7.76 8.94 -19.81
CA ARG A 144 9.15 9.19 -20.17
C ARG A 144 9.34 10.67 -20.41
N ASP A 145 10.38 11.26 -19.84
CA ASP A 145 10.70 12.64 -20.19
C ASP A 145 11.15 12.66 -21.63
N ARG A 146 10.45 13.43 -22.46
CA ARG A 146 10.83 13.55 -23.88
C ARG A 146 12.10 14.39 -23.90
N PHE A 147 13.08 13.98 -24.70
CA PHE A 147 14.21 14.84 -25.03
C PHE A 147 13.67 16.19 -25.50
N ASP A 148 13.76 17.19 -24.64
CA ASP A 148 13.39 18.54 -25.01
C ASP A 148 14.56 19.13 -25.81
N LEU A 149 14.46 19.02 -27.13
CA LEU A 149 15.42 19.59 -28.08
C LEU A 149 15.54 21.12 -27.94
N SER A 150 14.72 21.76 -27.10
CA SER A 150 14.81 23.20 -26.80
C SER A 150 15.70 23.54 -25.60
N ARG A 151 16.16 22.56 -24.81
CA ARG A 151 17.11 22.82 -23.71
C ARG A 151 18.54 22.86 -24.25
N PRO A 152 19.30 23.95 -24.05
CA PRO A 152 20.68 24.02 -24.51
C PRO A 152 21.52 22.96 -23.79
N PHE A 153 22.22 22.14 -24.58
CA PHE A 153 23.23 21.19 -24.10
C PHE A 153 24.22 21.94 -23.21
N ARG A 154 24.29 21.57 -21.93
CA ARG A 154 25.42 21.94 -21.07
C ARG A 154 26.43 20.81 -21.11
N PRO A 155 27.54 20.91 -21.87
CA PRO A 155 28.62 19.95 -21.74
C PRO A 155 29.18 20.02 -20.32
N ARG A 156 29.37 18.87 -19.68
CA ARG A 156 30.12 18.77 -18.42
C ARG A 156 31.59 19.03 -18.75
N LEU A 157 32.19 20.03 -18.08
CA LEU A 157 33.63 20.24 -18.00
C LEU A 157 34.23 19.29 -16.97
#